data_AF-H9EYP5-F1
#
_entry.id   AF-H9EYP5-F1
#
_cell.length_a   1.000
_cell.length_b   1.000
_cell.length_c   1.000
_cell.angle_alpha   90.00
_cell.angle_beta   90.00
_cell.angle_gamma   90.00
#
_symmetry.space_group_name_H-M   'P 1'
#
loop_
_entity.id
_entity.type
_entity.pdbx_description
1 polymer ?
#
loop_
_entity_poly.entity_id
_entity_poly.type
_entity_poly.pdbx_seq_one_letter_code
_entity_poly.pdbx_strand_id
1 'polypeptide(L)' 'MTDEIAEAQVARPDGDTIFGKIIRKEIPAKIIFEDDRCLAFHDMSPQAPTHFLVLPKKHISQIS' A
#
# COMPACT_ATOMS: atom_id res chain seq x y z
N MET A 1 6.96 -11.82 -5.02
CA MET A 1 5.48 -11.64 -4.97
C MET A 1 4.78 -12.64 -4.08
N THR A 2 5.12 -13.93 -4.09
CA THR A 2 4.59 -14.91 -3.11
C THR A 2 5.10 -14.67 -1.70
N ASP A 3 6.36 -14.21 -1.56
CA ASP A 3 6.98 -14.00 -0.26
C ASP A 3 6.44 -12.77 0.47
N GLU A 4 6.14 -11.67 -0.23
CA GLU A 4 5.57 -10.47 0.42
C GLU A 4 4.13 -10.71 0.92
N ILE A 5 3.36 -11.57 0.24
CA ILE A 5 2.01 -11.95 0.69
C ILE A 5 2.09 -12.76 1.98
N ALA A 6 3.05 -13.68 2.08
CA ALA A 6 3.29 -14.45 3.29
C ALA A 6 3.78 -13.56 4.43
N GLU A 7 4.69 -12.61 4.16
CA GLU A 7 5.20 -11.66 5.15
C GLU A 7 4.09 -10.75 5.71
N ALA A 8 3.16 -10.32 4.85
CA ALA A 8 2.00 -9.52 5.26
C ALA A 8 1.08 -10.25 6.26
N GLN A 9 0.97 -11.58 6.19
CA GLN A 9 0.13 -12.37 7.10
C GLN A 9 0.68 -12.45 8.53
N VAL A 10 1.97 -12.18 8.74
CA VAL A 10 2.65 -12.25 10.04
C VAL A 10 3.02 -10.86 10.56
N ALA A 11 2.71 -9.81 9.79
CA ALA A 11 3.11 -8.44 10.09
C ALA A 11 2.44 -7.91 11.37
N ARG A 12 3.20 -7.13 12.14
CA ARG A 12 2.68 -6.41 13.31
C ARG A 12 1.94 -5.15 12.85
N PRO A 13 0.88 -4.68 13.56
CA PRO A 13 0.13 -3.49 13.17
C PRO A 13 0.98 -2.22 13.00
N ASP A 14 2.02 -2.08 13.82
CA ASP A 14 2.94 -0.94 13.79
C ASP A 14 4.25 -1.22 13.01
N GLY A 15 4.32 -2.38 12.34
CA GLY A 15 5.48 -2.81 11.56
C GLY A 15 5.53 -2.17 10.17
N ASP A 16 6.68 -2.34 9.51
CA ASP A 16 6.83 -1.93 8.12
C ASP A 16 5.96 -2.80 7.21
N THR A 17 5.09 -2.19 6.42
CA THR A 17 4.13 -2.88 5.56
C THR A 17 4.51 -2.77 4.11
N ILE A 18 3.94 -3.64 3.27
CA ILE A 18 4.07 -3.52 1.81
C ILE A 18 3.63 -2.13 1.30
N PHE A 19 2.63 -1.52 1.94
CA PHE A 19 2.19 -0.17 1.63
C PHE A 19 3.25 0.89 1.99
N GLY A 20 3.95 0.72 3.12
CA GLY A 20 5.09 1.55 3.48
C GLY A 20 6.21 1.47 2.42
N LYS A 21 6.54 0.25 1.97
CA LYS A 21 7.52 0.02 0.88
C LYS A 21 7.09 0.67 -0.43
N ILE A 22 5.80 0.64 -0.77
CA ILE A 22 5.23 1.33 -1.95
C ILE A 22 5.34 2.85 -1.82
N ILE A 23 5.04 3.42 -0.64
CA ILE A 23 5.18 4.86 -0.38
C ILE A 23 6.64 5.30 -0.54
N ARG A 24 7.59 4.48 -0.06
CA ARG A 24 9.04 4.70 -0.19
C ARG A 24 9.61 4.38 -1.58
N LYS A 25 8.78 3.93 -2.52
CA LYS A 25 9.17 3.53 -3.90
C LYS A 25 10.16 2.37 -3.95
N GLU A 26 10.24 1.55 -2.91
CA GLU A 26 11.06 0.34 -2.88
C GLU A 26 10.44 -0.77 -3.73
N ILE A 27 9.10 -0.79 -3.80
CA ILE A 27 8.32 -1.71 -4.62
C ILE A 27 7.58 -0.91 -5.70
N PRO A 28 7.60 -1.34 -6.97
CA PRO A 28 6.89 -0.65 -8.04
C PRO A 28 5.37 -0.74 -7.84
N ALA A 29 4.69 0.40 -8.02
CA ALA A 29 3.24 0.49 -8.08
C ALA A 29 2.82 1.44 -9.22
N LYS A 30 1.67 1.18 -9.84
CA LYS A 30 1.14 2.05 -10.90
C LYS A 30 0.43 3.24 -10.27
N ILE A 31 1.20 4.30 -10.00
CA ILE A 31 0.76 5.52 -9.31
C ILE A 31 -0.13 6.35 -10.26
N ILE A 32 -1.24 6.83 -9.71
CA ILE A 32 -2.22 7.68 -10.39
C ILE A 32 -2.06 9.12 -9.93
N PHE A 33 -1.81 9.31 -8.63
CA PHE A 33 -1.69 10.62 -8.00
C PHE A 33 -0.79 10.53 -6.76
N GLU A 34 -0.05 11.59 -6.48
CA GLU A 34 0.77 11.72 -5.28
C GLU A 34 0.87 13.19 -4.85
N ASP A 35 0.71 13.45 -3.56
CA ASP A 35 0.98 14.75 -2.93
C ASP A 35 1.73 14.56 -1.60
N ASP A 36 1.85 15.63 -0.80
CA ASP A 36 2.56 15.61 0.47
C ASP A 36 1.87 14.76 1.55
N ARG A 37 0.58 14.44 1.38
CA ARG A 37 -0.26 13.80 2.40
C ARG A 37 -0.66 12.39 2.04
N CYS A 38 -0.82 12.07 0.75
CA CYS A 38 -1.30 10.77 0.30
C CYS A 38 -0.67 10.31 -1.02
N LEU A 39 -0.88 9.02 -1.30
CA LEU A 39 -0.49 8.35 -2.53
C LEU A 39 -1.67 7.52 -3.03
N ALA A 40 -1.99 7.64 -4.32
CA ALA A 40 -3.00 6.82 -4.99
C ALA A 40 -2.38 5.96 -6.08
N PHE A 41 -2.68 4.66 -6.10
CA PHE A 41 -2.15 3.71 -7.07
C PHE A 41 -3.15 2.58 -7.36
N HIS A 42 -3.02 1.97 -8.54
CA HIS A 42 -3.88 0.85 -8.92
C HIS A 42 -3.64 -0.38 -8.04
N ASP A 43 -4.72 -1.04 -7.65
CA ASP A 43 -4.65 -2.30 -6.92
C ASP A 43 -4.03 -3.41 -7.80
N MET A 44 -3.20 -4.27 -7.20
CA MET A 44 -2.59 -5.43 -7.86
C MET A 44 -3.61 -6.53 -8.17
N SER A 45 -4.62 -6.69 -7.30
CA SER A 45 -5.70 -7.68 -7.39
C SER A 45 -7.06 -6.96 -7.49
N PRO A 46 -7.32 -6.24 -8.59
CA PRO A 46 -8.50 -5.40 -8.73
C PRO A 46 -9.79 -6.22 -8.71
N GLN A 47 -10.75 -5.81 -7.87
CA GLN A 47 -12.09 -6.42 -7.78
C GLN A 47 -13.14 -5.78 -8.71
N ALA A 48 -12.72 -4.80 -9.51
CA ALA A 48 -13.57 -4.07 -10.46
C ALA A 48 -12.72 -3.53 -11.64
N PRO A 49 -13.32 -3.16 -12.79
CA PRO A 49 -12.58 -2.63 -13.95
C PRO A 49 -11.73 -1.40 -13.63
N THR A 50 -12.14 -0.62 -12.64
CA THR A 50 -11.34 0.46 -12.05
C THR A 50 -11.32 0.25 -10.54
N HIS A 51 -10.16 -0.12 -10.02
CA HIS A 51 -9.91 -0.28 -8.61
C HIS A 51 -8.52 0.30 -8.31
N PHE A 52 -8.49 1.29 -7.42
CA PHE A 52 -7.26 1.90 -6.93
C PHE A 52 -7.39 2.17 -5.44
N LEU A 53 -6.26 2.23 -4.77
CA LEU A 53 -6.17 2.52 -3.34
C LEU A 53 -5.64 3.94 -3.16
N VAL A 54 -6.15 4.64 -2.14
CA VAL A 54 -5.61 5.93 -1.68
C VAL A 54 -5.14 5.73 -0.25
N LEU A 55 -3.83 5.91 -0.02
CA LEU A 55 -3.20 5.70 1.27
C LEU A 55 -2.60 6.99 1.82
N PRO A 56 -2.72 7.27 3.13
CA PRO A 56 -1.98 8.35 3.76
C PRO A 56 -0.48 8.05 3.79
N LYS A 57 0.37 9.07 3.60
CA LYS A 57 1.82 8.95 3.82
C LYS A 57 2.17 8.75 5.29
N LYS A 58 1.32 9.23 6.20
CA LYS A 58 1.41 8.93 7.63
C LYS A 58 0.93 7.50 7.89
N HIS A 59 1.75 6.71 8.58
CA HIS A 59 1.37 5.36 9.01
C HIS A 59 0.20 5.44 10.01
N ILE A 60 -0.93 4.87 9.64
CA ILE A 60 -2.13 4.70 10.46
C ILE A 60 -2.53 3.25 10.30
N SER A 61 -2.37 2.45 11.35
CA SER A 61 -2.55 1.00 11.30
C SER A 61 -4.02 0.60 11.18
N GLN A 62 -4.92 1.36 11.80
CA GLN A 62 -6.36 1.19 11.74
C GLN A 62 -7.07 2.52 12.02
N ILE A 63 -8.32 2.63 11.58
CA ILE A 63 -9.14 3.84 11.81
C ILE A 63 -9.82 3.86 13.18
N SER A 64 -9.95 2.70 13.82
CA SER A 64 -10.69 2.47 15.07
C SER A 64 -9.79 2.30 16.29
#